data_AF-A0A3S4DQC0-F1
#
_entry.id   AF-A0A3S4DQC0-F1
#
_cell.length_a   1.000
_cell.length_b   1.000
_cell.length_c   1.000
_cell.angle_alpha   90.00
_cell.angle_beta   90.00
_cell.angle_gamma   90.00
#
_symmetry.space_group_name_H-M   'P 1'
#
loop_
_entity.id
_entity.type
_entity.pdbx_description
1 polymer ?
#
loop_
_entity_poly.entity_id
_entity_poly.type
_entity_poly.pdbx_seq_one_letter_code
_entity_poly.pdbx_strand_id
1 'polypeptide(L)'
;MSQPEESGLERDYCAGQLSLREMAEIYGISEGAIRKRAKKHGWVRSGKTGTQKGTQVRKKGTQKDKVRTEAKAQKTPVKNEDLELTVNADEYGLTLQQAWFVHWFAITKSRVEAYRLAGYEGKGNTAYVGASRLYRKDNIRRAIRDLQDRIAKRYEADLDDLINQLVAITKADPNDLMQYRRVNCRYCWGDGHKYQWRDLEEQLKAEKKAEAESKHPPDLSGGIGYTEITDPHPNCPRCNGEGQGHVFIHDTRDHSATARAYFTGVKETKFGIEIQTEDKKAARAMLIQLITKLDLNNPASDVPRGLDDFYADIGQSKPESSAKAVLDDKGEE
;
A
#
# COMPACT_ATOMS: atom_id res chain seq x y z
N MET A 1 18.76 16.10 57.56
CA MET A 1 17.93 17.25 57.16
C MET A 1 18.11 17.44 55.66
N SER A 2 17.32 16.72 54.84
CA SER A 2 17.33 16.85 53.37
C SER A 2 16.77 18.21 52.97
N GLN A 3 17.35 18.83 51.94
CA GLN A 3 17.03 20.19 51.53
C GLN A 3 15.53 20.34 51.17
N PRO A 4 14.85 21.43 51.59
CA PRO A 4 13.42 21.62 51.36
C PRO A 4 12.99 21.61 49.88
N GLU A 5 13.93 21.79 48.95
CA GLU A 5 13.63 21.80 47.51
C GLU A 5 13.40 20.42 46.89
N GLU A 6 13.91 19.33 47.49
CA GLU A 6 13.65 17.97 46.98
C GLU A 6 12.19 17.55 47.17
N SER A 7 11.52 18.05 48.22
CA SER A 7 10.13 17.72 48.54
C SER A 7 9.13 18.37 47.57
N GLY A 8 9.43 19.57 47.06
CA GLY A 8 8.59 20.26 46.08
C GLY A 8 8.61 19.57 44.71
N LEU A 9 9.81 19.25 44.21
CA LEU A 9 9.99 18.60 42.91
C LEU A 9 9.35 17.21 42.86
N GLU A 10 9.46 16.43 43.94
CA GLU A 10 8.82 15.12 44.07
C GLU A 10 7.30 15.21 43.93
N ARG A 11 6.69 16.14 44.69
CA ARG A 11 5.26 16.33 44.72
C ARG A 11 4.70 16.72 43.35
N ASP A 12 5.35 17.66 42.67
CA ASP A 12 4.94 18.12 41.34
C ASP A 12 5.15 17.05 40.26
N TYR A 13 6.24 16.26 40.38
CA TYR A 13 6.51 15.13 39.51
C TYR A 13 5.42 14.06 39.62
N CYS A 14 5.09 13.65 40.86
CA CYS A 14 4.10 12.61 41.13
C CYS A 14 2.67 13.06 40.78
N ALA A 15 2.34 14.33 41.00
CA ALA A 15 1.06 14.92 40.64
C ALA A 15 0.78 14.92 39.12
N GLY A 16 1.84 14.83 38.29
CA GLY A 16 1.70 14.69 36.83
C GLY A 16 1.08 15.91 36.14
N GLN A 17 0.92 17.02 36.87
CA GLN A 17 0.12 18.14 36.41
C GLN A 17 0.87 19.09 35.47
N LEU A 18 2.18 19.21 35.66
CA LEU A 18 3.08 20.03 34.86
C LEU A 18 3.86 19.13 33.91
N SER A 19 4.18 19.62 32.72
CA SER A 19 5.13 18.96 31.82
C SER A 19 6.54 18.99 32.42
N LEU A 20 7.40 18.05 32.01
CA LEU A 20 8.78 18.02 32.49
C LEU A 20 9.57 19.28 32.11
N ARG A 21 9.15 19.96 31.03
CA ARG A 21 9.73 21.22 30.57
C ARG A 21 9.38 22.37 31.52
N GLU A 22 8.11 22.51 31.89
CA GLU A 22 7.67 23.53 32.86
C GLU A 22 8.32 23.32 34.23
N MET A 23 8.45 22.05 34.67
CA MET A 23 9.18 21.74 35.90
C MET A 23 10.68 22.09 35.79
N ALA A 24 11.28 21.91 34.62
CA ALA A 24 12.68 22.26 34.41
C ALA A 24 12.93 23.77 34.54
N GLU A 25 11.98 24.59 34.08
CA GLU A 25 12.02 26.05 34.20
C GLU A 25 11.82 26.51 35.66
N ILE A 26 10.82 25.97 36.36
CA ILE A 26 10.50 26.36 37.75
C ILE A 26 11.64 26.03 38.70
N TYR A 27 12.18 24.81 38.60
CA TYR A 27 13.20 24.31 39.52
C TYR A 27 14.63 24.62 39.06
N GLY A 28 14.80 25.21 37.87
CA GLY A 28 16.12 25.54 37.32
C GLY A 28 17.00 24.31 37.03
N ILE A 29 16.39 23.15 36.75
CA ILE A 29 17.10 21.88 36.54
C ILE A 29 16.69 21.27 35.20
N SER A 30 17.63 20.73 34.42
CA SER A 30 17.32 20.06 33.15
C SER A 30 16.29 18.91 33.31
N GLU A 31 15.45 18.69 32.27
CA GLU A 31 14.48 17.58 32.23
C GLU A 31 15.13 16.21 32.55
N GLY A 32 16.37 16.01 32.08
CA GLY A 32 17.13 14.79 32.32
C GLY A 32 17.51 14.57 33.79
N ALA A 33 17.79 15.63 34.52
CA ALA A 33 18.08 15.56 35.96
C ALA A 33 16.81 15.24 36.77
N ILE A 34 15.64 15.78 36.38
CA ILE A 34 14.35 15.44 36.98
C ILE A 34 14.05 13.95 36.80
N ARG A 35 14.22 13.40 35.59
CA ARG A 35 14.04 11.95 35.33
C ARG A 35 15.03 11.07 36.11
N LYS A 36 16.28 11.50 36.24
CA LYS A 36 17.29 10.78 37.05
C LYS A 36 16.92 10.76 38.54
N ARG A 37 16.42 11.89 39.08
CA ARG A 37 15.93 11.97 40.46
C ARG A 37 14.72 11.07 40.67
N ALA A 38 13.74 11.12 39.77
CA ALA A 38 12.58 10.22 39.82
C ALA A 38 12.99 8.74 39.84
N LYS A 39 13.94 8.34 38.99
CA LYS A 39 14.45 6.95 38.98
C LYS A 39 15.24 6.60 40.26
N LYS A 40 16.01 7.54 40.80
CA LYS A 40 16.82 7.34 42.01
C LYS A 40 15.94 7.19 43.26
N HIS A 41 14.85 7.95 43.33
CA HIS A 41 13.97 8.02 44.49
C HIS A 41 12.64 7.26 44.30
N GLY A 42 12.43 6.60 43.16
CA GLY A 42 11.26 5.75 42.90
C GLY A 42 9.96 6.52 42.67
N TRP A 43 10.02 7.77 42.21
CA TRP A 43 8.83 8.60 41.99
C TRP A 43 7.99 8.09 40.82
N VAL A 44 6.68 7.95 41.02
CA VAL A 44 5.73 7.48 40.00
C VAL A 44 4.82 8.63 39.60
N ARG A 45 4.81 8.96 38.30
CA ARG A 45 4.01 10.05 37.75
C ARG A 45 2.61 9.57 37.40
N SER A 46 1.59 10.19 38.00
CA SER A 46 0.19 9.99 37.58
C SER A 46 -0.02 10.56 36.17
N GLY A 47 -0.64 9.78 35.28
CA GLY A 47 -0.86 10.20 33.89
C GLY A 47 -1.93 11.29 33.80
N LYS A 48 -1.64 12.41 33.14
CA LYS A 48 -2.65 13.43 32.82
C LYS A 48 -3.31 13.14 31.46
N THR A 49 -4.63 13.09 31.49
CA THR A 49 -5.56 13.41 30.40
C THR A 49 -5.33 14.86 29.96
N GLY A 50 -4.77 15.08 28.77
CA GLY A 50 -4.58 16.42 28.22
C GLY A 50 -3.79 16.43 26.92
N THR A 51 -4.49 16.76 25.84
CA THR A 51 -4.07 16.87 24.43
C THR A 51 -2.75 17.65 24.25
N GLN A 52 -1.75 17.05 23.62
CA GLN A 52 -0.59 17.78 23.10
C GLN A 52 -0.63 17.85 21.56
N LYS A 53 -0.51 19.08 21.05
CA LYS A 53 -0.22 19.40 19.66
C LYS A 53 1.20 18.94 19.32
N GLY A 54 1.32 18.04 18.35
CA GLY A 54 2.60 17.56 17.86
C GLY A 54 3.28 18.57 16.94
N THR A 55 4.60 18.71 17.10
CA THR A 55 5.46 19.27 16.06
C THR A 55 6.75 18.45 16.03
N GLN A 56 6.72 17.46 15.13
CA GLN A 56 7.73 17.16 14.11
C GLN A 56 9.21 16.92 14.48
N VAL A 57 9.71 15.87 13.80
CA VAL A 57 11.06 15.69 13.22
C VAL A 57 12.14 15.21 14.19
N ARG A 58 12.67 13.99 13.96
CA ARG A 58 13.99 13.82 13.32
C ARG A 58 14.34 12.36 12.96
N LYS A 59 14.93 12.26 11.77
CA LYS A 59 15.85 11.24 11.22
C LYS A 59 16.64 10.42 12.25
N LYS A 60 16.87 9.14 11.94
CA LYS A 60 18.08 8.43 12.37
C LYS A 60 18.68 7.61 11.22
N GLY A 61 19.90 8.00 10.86
CA GLY A 61 20.92 7.11 10.30
C GLY A 61 21.88 6.64 11.40
N THR A 62 22.34 5.41 11.23
CA THR A 62 23.69 4.87 11.43
C THR A 62 24.35 4.87 12.83
N GLN A 63 24.45 3.64 13.37
CA GLN A 63 25.54 2.99 14.17
C GLN A 63 26.11 3.71 15.40
N LYS A 64 26.58 3.09 16.47
CA LYS A 64 26.76 1.73 17.01
C LYS A 64 27.13 2.00 18.49
N ASP A 65 26.76 1.14 19.45
CA ASP A 65 27.77 0.56 20.35
C ASP A 65 27.22 -0.50 21.31
N LYS A 66 28.14 -1.38 21.67
CA LYS A 66 28.00 -2.69 22.31
C LYS A 66 27.56 -2.61 23.77
N VAL A 67 26.86 -3.66 24.25
CA VAL A 67 27.33 -4.66 25.23
C VAL A 67 26.13 -5.42 25.82
N ARG A 68 26.13 -6.75 25.58
CA ARG A 68 25.79 -7.89 26.48
C ARG A 68 24.82 -7.58 27.64
N THR A 69 23.66 -8.25 27.73
CA THR A 69 23.54 -9.52 28.48
C THR A 69 22.29 -10.28 28.02
N GLU A 70 22.45 -11.59 27.83
CA GLU A 70 21.44 -12.56 27.42
C GLU A 70 20.29 -12.65 28.44
N ALA A 71 19.05 -12.56 27.96
CA ALA A 71 17.87 -13.03 28.68
C ALA A 71 17.18 -14.10 27.83
N LYS A 72 17.14 -15.32 28.37
CA LYS A 72 16.41 -16.49 27.87
C LYS A 72 14.99 -16.11 27.44
N ALA A 73 14.74 -16.16 26.13
CA ALA A 73 13.39 -16.27 25.60
C ALA A 73 12.88 -17.70 25.87
N GLN A 74 11.78 -17.77 26.59
CA GLN A 74 11.07 -19.00 26.93
C GLN A 74 10.57 -19.64 25.64
N LYS A 75 10.95 -20.91 25.41
CA LYS A 75 10.41 -21.77 24.36
C LYS A 75 9.05 -22.27 24.82
N THR A 76 7.98 -21.75 24.24
CA THR A 76 6.67 -22.40 24.26
C THR A 76 6.74 -23.61 23.31
N PRO A 77 6.29 -24.81 23.72
CA PRO A 77 6.28 -25.97 22.84
C PRO A 77 5.12 -25.83 21.85
N VAL A 78 5.45 -25.67 20.57
CA VAL A 78 4.46 -25.82 19.50
C VAL A 78 4.16 -27.31 19.39
N LYS A 79 2.90 -27.68 19.64
CA LYS A 79 2.40 -29.04 19.48
C LYS A 79 2.38 -29.39 17.98
N ASN A 80 2.90 -30.57 17.66
CA ASN A 80 2.94 -31.16 16.32
C ASN A 80 1.55 -31.68 15.91
N GLU A 81 0.64 -30.78 15.56
CA GLU A 81 -0.63 -31.17 14.97
C GLU A 81 -0.70 -30.39 13.64
N ASP A 82 -0.51 -31.15 12.55
CA ASP A 82 -0.66 -30.77 11.13
C ASP A 82 0.49 -30.01 10.42
N LEU A 83 1.75 -30.39 10.65
CA LEU A 83 2.83 -30.03 9.71
C LEU A 83 2.81 -31.00 8.52
N GLU A 84 2.29 -30.55 7.38
CA GLU A 84 2.33 -31.29 6.13
C GLU A 84 3.77 -31.30 5.58
N LEU A 85 4.30 -32.50 5.30
CA LEU A 85 5.65 -32.63 4.73
C LEU A 85 5.68 -32.02 3.32
N THR A 86 6.55 -31.04 3.12
CA THR A 86 6.74 -30.40 1.78
C THR A 86 7.49 -31.29 0.78
N VAL A 87 7.94 -32.49 1.20
CA VAL A 87 8.72 -33.43 0.37
C VAL A 87 8.05 -34.79 0.41
N ASN A 88 7.80 -35.36 -0.78
CA ASN A 88 7.37 -36.73 -0.89
C ASN A 88 8.58 -37.66 -0.64
N ALA A 89 8.51 -38.48 0.41
CA ALA A 89 9.62 -39.35 0.81
C ALA A 89 9.92 -40.46 -0.20
N ASP A 90 8.89 -40.97 -0.89
CA ASP A 90 8.98 -42.12 -1.80
C ASP A 90 9.71 -41.75 -3.09
N GLU A 91 9.54 -40.51 -3.57
CA GLU A 91 10.20 -39.97 -4.77
C GLU A 91 11.74 -40.02 -4.69
N TYR A 92 12.29 -39.92 -3.47
CA TYR A 92 13.73 -39.88 -3.23
C TYR A 92 14.26 -41.12 -2.49
N GLY A 93 13.41 -42.10 -2.21
CA GLY A 93 13.78 -43.27 -1.39
C GLY A 93 14.27 -42.87 0.00
N LEU A 94 13.58 -41.90 0.64
CA LEU A 94 13.91 -41.37 1.96
C LEU A 94 13.07 -42.05 3.04
N THR A 95 13.64 -42.19 4.24
CA THR A 95 12.82 -42.49 5.41
C THR A 95 12.04 -41.24 5.83
N LEU A 96 10.91 -41.41 6.52
CA LEU A 96 10.12 -40.28 7.03
C LEU A 96 10.97 -39.28 7.83
N GLN A 97 11.88 -39.79 8.67
CA GLN A 97 12.80 -38.97 9.46
C GLN A 97 13.82 -38.19 8.59
N GLN A 98 14.28 -38.79 7.49
CA GLN A 98 15.15 -38.11 6.52
C GLN A 98 14.38 -37.05 5.73
N ALA A 99 13.13 -37.31 5.36
CA ALA A 99 12.27 -36.32 4.70
C ALA A 99 12.01 -35.10 5.61
N TRP A 100 11.80 -35.32 6.91
CA TRP A 100 11.76 -34.24 7.90
C TRP A 100 13.05 -33.45 7.99
N PHE A 101 14.21 -34.12 7.91
CA PHE A 101 15.50 -33.43 7.86
C PHE A 101 15.60 -32.51 6.63
N VAL A 102 15.17 -32.97 5.45
CA VAL A 102 15.14 -32.16 4.22
C VAL A 102 14.21 -30.95 4.39
N HIS A 103 12.99 -31.16 4.90
CA HIS A 103 12.01 -30.10 5.16
C HIS A 103 12.56 -29.04 6.12
N TRP A 104 13.05 -29.44 7.29
CA TRP A 104 13.61 -28.51 8.27
C TRP A 104 14.90 -27.84 7.78
N PHE A 105 15.68 -28.50 6.93
CA PHE A 105 16.86 -27.88 6.33
C PHE A 105 16.48 -26.77 5.36
N ALA A 106 15.41 -26.93 4.57
CA ALA A 106 14.92 -25.88 3.68
C ALA A 106 14.46 -24.62 4.45
N ILE A 107 13.87 -24.79 5.65
CA ILE A 107 13.41 -23.71 6.53
C ILE A 107 14.57 -23.07 7.29
N THR A 108 15.34 -23.86 8.04
CA THR A 108 16.34 -23.35 8.99
C THR A 108 17.67 -22.98 8.35
N LYS A 109 17.94 -23.50 7.14
CA LYS A 109 19.25 -23.42 6.45
C LYS A 109 20.43 -23.91 7.31
N SER A 110 20.15 -24.68 8.37
CA SER A 110 21.14 -25.16 9.32
C SER A 110 21.04 -26.67 9.44
N ARG A 111 22.14 -27.36 9.11
CA ARG A 111 22.22 -28.83 9.18
C ARG A 111 21.95 -29.34 10.59
N VAL A 112 22.55 -28.70 11.60
CA VAL A 112 22.46 -29.13 13.00
C VAL A 112 21.05 -28.91 13.55
N GLU A 113 20.43 -27.79 13.21
CA GLU A 113 19.09 -27.47 13.68
C GLU A 113 18.04 -28.33 12.97
N ALA A 114 18.18 -28.56 11.67
CA ALA A 114 17.34 -29.49 10.92
C ALA A 114 17.42 -30.93 11.47
N TYR A 115 18.62 -31.37 11.83
CA TYR A 115 18.84 -32.67 12.45
C TYR A 115 18.14 -32.80 13.81
N ARG A 116 18.19 -31.73 14.62
CA ARG A 116 17.51 -31.67 15.92
C ARG A 116 15.99 -31.67 15.77
N LEU A 117 15.45 -30.88 14.85
CA LEU A 117 14.01 -30.76 14.59
C LEU A 117 13.42 -32.00 13.92
N ALA A 118 14.21 -32.71 13.12
CA ALA A 118 13.84 -34.01 12.54
C ALA A 118 13.85 -35.17 13.57
N GLY A 119 14.12 -34.89 14.85
CA GLY A 119 14.05 -35.86 15.94
C GLY A 119 15.24 -36.81 16.03
N TYR A 120 16.41 -36.44 15.48
CA TYR A 120 17.61 -37.24 15.66
C TYR A 120 18.28 -36.99 17.02
N GLU A 121 18.84 -38.06 17.60
CA GLU A 121 19.56 -37.98 18.86
C GLU A 121 21.00 -37.50 18.68
N GLY A 122 21.49 -36.74 19.66
CA GLY A 122 22.85 -36.21 19.71
C GLY A 122 22.89 -34.78 20.24
N LYS A 123 23.89 -34.46 21.07
CA LYS A 123 24.13 -33.11 21.58
C LYS A 123 25.50 -32.61 21.10
N GLY A 124 25.63 -31.31 20.86
CA GLY A 124 26.89 -30.67 20.49
C GLY A 124 27.54 -31.29 19.24
N ASN A 125 28.79 -31.72 19.37
CA ASN A 125 29.60 -32.23 18.25
C ASN A 125 28.98 -33.47 17.59
N THR A 126 28.30 -34.34 18.35
CA THR A 126 27.66 -35.55 17.83
C THR A 126 26.54 -35.22 16.84
N ALA A 127 25.72 -34.19 17.14
CA ALA A 127 24.67 -33.73 16.24
C ALA A 127 25.25 -33.13 14.96
N TYR A 128 26.35 -32.38 15.06
CA TYR A 128 27.03 -31.81 13.90
C TYR A 128 27.59 -32.88 12.94
N VAL A 129 28.27 -33.89 13.50
CA VAL A 129 28.83 -35.00 12.71
C VAL A 129 27.71 -35.82 12.07
N GLY A 130 26.64 -36.13 12.83
CA GLY A 130 25.46 -36.84 12.33
C GLY A 130 24.77 -36.09 11.19
N ALA A 131 24.45 -34.82 11.39
CA ALA A 131 23.83 -33.96 10.38
C ALA A 131 24.70 -33.83 9.11
N SER A 132 26.02 -33.73 9.28
CA SER A 132 26.96 -33.62 8.16
C SER A 132 27.05 -34.91 7.34
N ARG A 133 27.03 -36.07 8.00
CA ARG A 133 26.96 -37.38 7.32
C ARG A 133 25.65 -37.53 6.55
N LEU A 134 24.54 -37.10 7.16
CA LEU A 134 23.21 -37.18 6.54
C LEU A 134 23.11 -36.31 5.28
N TYR A 135 23.56 -35.05 5.37
CA TYR A 135 23.62 -34.12 4.24
C TYR A 135 24.51 -34.61 3.07
N ARG A 136 25.48 -35.49 3.34
CA ARG A 136 26.38 -36.03 2.31
C ARG A 136 25.76 -37.15 1.48
N LYS A 137 24.68 -37.78 1.93
CA LYS A 137 23.99 -38.83 1.17
C LYS A 137 23.38 -38.25 -0.10
N ASP A 138 23.53 -38.95 -1.22
CA ASP A 138 23.15 -38.44 -2.55
C ASP A 138 21.65 -38.20 -2.67
N ASN A 139 20.83 -39.16 -2.22
CA ASN A 139 19.37 -39.06 -2.21
C ASN A 139 18.87 -37.85 -1.39
N ILE A 140 19.46 -37.60 -0.21
CA ILE A 140 19.13 -36.46 0.64
C ILE A 140 19.57 -35.14 -0.01
N ARG A 141 20.76 -35.10 -0.60
CA ARG A 141 21.26 -33.91 -1.29
C ARG A 141 20.41 -33.55 -2.50
N ARG A 142 19.98 -34.55 -3.28
CA ARG A 142 19.06 -34.38 -4.41
C ARG A 142 17.72 -33.80 -3.94
N ALA A 143 17.12 -34.41 -2.91
CA ALA A 143 15.85 -33.93 -2.34
C ALA A 143 15.96 -32.48 -1.81
N ILE A 144 17.08 -32.11 -1.18
CA ILE A 144 17.33 -30.74 -0.72
C ILE A 144 17.38 -29.76 -1.89
N ARG A 145 18.12 -30.09 -2.96
CA ARG A 145 18.24 -29.24 -4.14
C ARG A 145 16.88 -29.04 -4.80
N ASP A 146 16.18 -30.12 -5.09
CA ASP A 146 14.90 -30.06 -5.80
C ASP A 146 13.82 -29.34 -4.97
N LEU A 147 13.86 -29.47 -3.64
CA LEU A 147 12.98 -28.70 -2.75
C LEU A 147 13.36 -27.21 -2.75
N GLN A 148 14.66 -26.87 -2.70
CA GLN A 148 15.11 -25.49 -2.78
C GLN A 148 14.74 -24.84 -4.12
N ASP A 149 14.89 -25.57 -5.23
CA ASP A 149 14.52 -25.10 -6.57
C ASP A 149 13.01 -24.90 -6.68
N ARG A 150 12.19 -25.81 -6.13
CA ARG A 150 10.74 -25.65 -6.06
C ARG A 150 10.33 -24.43 -5.24
N ILE A 151 10.97 -24.23 -4.09
CA ILE A 151 10.73 -23.08 -3.23
C ILE A 151 11.15 -21.78 -3.93
N ALA A 152 12.32 -21.77 -4.58
CA ALA A 152 12.81 -20.62 -5.34
C ALA A 152 11.83 -20.26 -6.47
N LYS A 153 11.40 -21.24 -7.28
CA LYS A 153 10.41 -21.03 -8.35
C LYS A 153 9.07 -20.49 -7.85
N ARG A 154 8.58 -20.96 -6.70
CA ARG A 154 7.36 -20.41 -6.08
C ARG A 154 7.57 -18.96 -5.64
N TYR A 155 8.67 -18.65 -4.98
CA TYR A 155 8.99 -17.28 -4.58
C TYR A 155 9.21 -16.35 -5.78
N GLU A 156 9.78 -16.85 -6.88
CA GLU A 156 9.91 -16.10 -8.14
C GLU A 156 8.54 -15.80 -8.73
N ALA A 157 7.64 -16.80 -8.81
CA ALA A 157 6.26 -16.59 -9.25
C ALA A 157 5.51 -15.60 -8.34
N ASP A 158 5.65 -15.73 -7.02
CA ASP A 158 5.05 -14.81 -6.04
C ASP A 158 5.59 -13.37 -6.20
N LEU A 159 6.89 -13.22 -6.52
CA LEU A 159 7.52 -11.93 -6.77
C LEU A 159 7.04 -11.30 -8.08
N ASP A 160 6.97 -12.09 -9.15
CA ASP A 160 6.44 -11.65 -10.44
C ASP A 160 4.98 -11.23 -10.33
N ASP A 161 4.16 -11.98 -9.59
CA ASP A 161 2.77 -11.63 -9.32
C ASP A 161 2.65 -10.30 -8.54
N LEU A 162 3.50 -10.08 -7.53
CA LEU A 162 3.56 -8.82 -6.80
C LEU A 162 3.97 -7.66 -7.71
N ILE A 163 4.98 -7.85 -8.56
CA ILE A 163 5.42 -6.85 -9.54
C ILE A 163 4.28 -6.53 -10.50
N ASN A 164 3.59 -7.55 -11.02
CA ASN A 164 2.46 -7.38 -11.93
C ASN A 164 1.32 -6.60 -11.30
N GLN A 165 0.97 -6.88 -10.03
CA GLN A 165 -0.05 -6.13 -9.29
C GLN A 165 0.34 -4.65 -9.13
N LEU A 166 1.58 -4.38 -8.73
CA LEU A 166 2.06 -3.01 -8.59
C LEU A 166 2.08 -2.27 -9.93
N VAL A 167 2.54 -2.93 -11.01
CA VAL A 167 2.52 -2.36 -12.37
C VAL A 167 1.09 -2.04 -12.79
N ALA A 168 0.13 -2.93 -12.53
CA ALA A 168 -1.28 -2.71 -12.84
C ALA A 168 -1.84 -1.46 -12.13
N ILE A 169 -1.54 -1.28 -10.83
CA ILE A 169 -1.91 -0.08 -10.08
C ILE A 169 -1.31 1.19 -10.73
N THR A 170 -0.03 1.15 -11.09
CA THR A 170 0.65 2.33 -11.66
C THR A 170 0.12 2.72 -13.04
N LYS A 171 -0.33 1.74 -13.84
CA LYS A 171 -0.85 1.94 -15.20
C LYS A 171 -2.35 2.22 -15.28
N ALA A 172 -3.11 1.92 -14.22
CA ALA A 172 -4.57 2.12 -14.23
C ALA A 172 -4.95 3.56 -14.60
N ASP A 173 -5.98 3.76 -15.43
CA ASP A 173 -6.55 5.09 -15.69
C ASP A 173 -7.63 5.40 -14.65
N PRO A 174 -7.56 6.50 -13.87
CA PRO A 174 -8.63 6.88 -12.97
C PRO A 174 -9.98 7.07 -13.66
N ASN A 175 -9.99 7.41 -14.95
CA ASN A 175 -11.21 7.56 -15.74
C ASN A 175 -11.96 6.24 -15.97
N ASP A 176 -11.32 5.09 -15.74
CA ASP A 176 -11.99 3.79 -15.74
C ASP A 176 -12.85 3.59 -14.47
N LEU A 177 -12.58 4.35 -13.40
CA LEU A 177 -13.36 4.32 -12.15
C LEU A 177 -14.37 5.47 -12.09
N MET A 178 -13.90 6.69 -12.35
CA MET A 178 -14.69 7.90 -12.20
C MET A 178 -14.32 8.94 -13.24
N GLN A 179 -15.32 9.62 -13.78
CA GLN A 179 -15.17 10.63 -14.80
C GLN A 179 -15.88 11.90 -14.39
N TYR A 180 -15.27 13.04 -14.70
CA TYR A 180 -15.97 14.32 -14.73
C TYR A 180 -16.37 14.61 -16.17
N ARG A 181 -17.65 14.45 -16.47
CA ARG A 181 -18.22 14.63 -17.81
C ARG A 181 -18.85 16.01 -17.94
N ARG A 182 -18.85 16.56 -19.16
CA ARG A 182 -19.68 17.69 -19.53
C ARG A 182 -20.94 17.16 -20.21
N VAL A 183 -22.09 17.55 -19.71
CA VAL A 183 -23.40 17.14 -20.27
C VAL A 183 -24.22 18.36 -20.66
N ASN A 184 -25.19 18.17 -21.54
CA ASN A 184 -26.08 19.22 -22.00
C ASN A 184 -26.85 19.89 -20.85
N CYS A 185 -27.09 21.19 -20.96
CA CYS A 185 -28.06 21.87 -20.11
C CYS A 185 -29.49 21.67 -20.65
N ARG A 186 -30.49 21.97 -19.82
CA ARG A 186 -31.93 21.94 -20.16
C ARG A 186 -32.35 22.78 -21.37
N TYR A 187 -31.46 23.62 -21.91
CA TYR A 187 -31.73 24.52 -23.04
C TYR A 187 -30.86 24.20 -24.26
N CYS A 188 -29.97 23.20 -24.18
CA CYS A 188 -29.06 22.88 -25.29
C CYS A 188 -29.81 22.46 -26.54
N TRP A 189 -30.76 21.53 -26.38
CA TRP A 189 -31.42 20.86 -27.48
C TRP A 189 -32.93 21.13 -27.55
N GLY A 190 -33.44 22.02 -26.69
CA GLY A 190 -34.82 22.49 -26.79
C GLY A 190 -35.03 23.37 -28.02
N ASP A 191 -36.26 23.37 -28.54
CA ASP A 191 -36.59 24.17 -29.73
C ASP A 191 -36.29 25.67 -29.49
N GLY A 192 -35.51 26.27 -30.38
CA GLY A 192 -35.01 27.64 -30.22
C GLY A 192 -34.19 27.89 -28.93
N HIS A 193 -33.52 26.87 -28.39
CA HIS A 193 -32.84 26.91 -27.09
C HIS A 193 -33.74 27.28 -25.90
N LYS A 194 -35.03 26.93 -25.99
CA LYS A 194 -35.97 27.04 -24.87
C LYS A 194 -35.84 25.84 -23.93
N TYR A 195 -36.54 25.90 -22.80
CA TYR A 195 -36.46 24.86 -21.78
C TYR A 195 -37.05 23.55 -22.30
N GLN A 196 -36.23 22.50 -22.35
CA GLN A 196 -36.62 21.17 -22.77
C GLN A 196 -37.00 20.32 -21.56
N TRP A 197 -38.21 19.75 -21.61
CA TRP A 197 -38.76 18.86 -20.61
C TRP A 197 -38.28 17.42 -20.87
N ARG A 198 -38.07 16.63 -19.81
CA ARG A 198 -37.69 15.22 -19.93
C ARG A 198 -38.83 14.42 -20.54
N ASP A 199 -40.01 14.57 -19.95
CA ASP A 199 -41.22 13.82 -20.28
C ASP A 199 -42.46 14.71 -20.04
N LEU A 200 -43.62 14.23 -20.51
CA LEU A 200 -44.89 14.93 -20.33
C LEU A 200 -45.28 15.03 -18.84
N GLU A 201 -44.84 14.10 -18.01
CA GLU A 201 -45.17 14.09 -16.58
C GLU A 201 -44.48 15.24 -15.83
N GLU A 202 -43.21 15.50 -16.13
CA GLU A 202 -42.43 16.63 -15.61
C GLU A 202 -43.11 17.96 -15.96
N GLN A 203 -43.55 18.08 -17.22
CA GLN A 203 -44.26 19.26 -17.71
C GLN A 203 -45.59 19.47 -16.97
N LEU A 204 -46.44 18.45 -16.91
CA LEU A 204 -47.74 18.52 -16.23
C LEU A 204 -47.59 18.81 -14.72
N LYS A 205 -46.54 18.28 -14.07
CA LYS A 205 -46.23 18.61 -12.68
C LYS A 205 -45.86 20.07 -12.50
N ALA A 206 -45.08 20.64 -13.42
CA ALA A 206 -44.70 22.04 -13.38
C ALA A 206 -45.91 22.97 -13.63
N GLU A 207 -46.79 22.62 -14.57
CA GLU A 207 -48.04 23.35 -14.82
C GLU A 207 -48.97 23.34 -13.60
N LYS A 208 -49.22 22.17 -13.00
CA LYS A 208 -50.04 22.05 -11.77
C LYS A 208 -49.45 22.83 -10.60
N LYS A 209 -48.12 22.84 -10.48
CA LYS A 209 -47.44 23.63 -9.44
C LYS A 209 -47.60 25.12 -9.68
N ALA A 210 -47.48 25.59 -10.93
CA ALA A 210 -47.70 26.98 -11.27
C ALA A 210 -49.15 27.40 -10.98
N GLU A 211 -50.12 26.55 -11.31
CA GLU A 211 -51.54 26.77 -11.02
C GLU A 211 -51.81 26.85 -9.50
N ALA A 212 -51.30 25.89 -8.72
CA ALA A 212 -51.45 25.88 -7.26
C ALA A 212 -50.82 27.12 -6.59
N GLU A 213 -49.72 27.63 -7.15
CA GLU A 213 -49.05 28.85 -6.69
C GLU A 213 -49.60 30.13 -7.34
N SER A 214 -50.65 30.04 -8.18
CA SER A 214 -51.21 31.15 -8.95
C SER A 214 -50.16 31.94 -9.76
N LYS A 215 -49.15 31.24 -10.29
CA LYS A 215 -48.09 31.78 -11.15
C LYS A 215 -48.41 31.52 -12.61
N HIS A 216 -47.75 32.26 -13.50
CA HIS A 216 -47.84 32.01 -14.93
C HIS A 216 -47.39 30.58 -15.27
N PRO A 217 -48.06 29.90 -16.22
CA PRO A 217 -47.69 28.57 -16.64
C PRO A 217 -46.27 28.58 -17.22
N PRO A 218 -45.53 27.48 -17.06
CA PRO A 218 -44.18 27.38 -17.60
C PRO A 218 -44.20 27.35 -19.14
N ASP A 219 -43.09 27.73 -19.77
CA ASP A 219 -42.99 27.71 -21.24
C ASP A 219 -42.87 26.27 -21.75
N LEU A 220 -43.80 25.89 -22.62
CA LEU A 220 -43.92 24.54 -23.18
C LEU A 220 -43.24 24.41 -24.54
N SER A 221 -42.84 25.52 -25.14
CA SER A 221 -42.39 25.54 -26.53
C SER A 221 -40.99 24.95 -26.75
N GLY A 222 -40.22 24.65 -25.70
CA GLY A 222 -38.93 23.97 -25.83
C GLY A 222 -39.01 22.45 -26.07
N GLY A 223 -40.21 21.86 -26.00
CA GLY A 223 -40.45 20.45 -26.32
C GLY A 223 -40.10 19.44 -25.23
N ILE A 224 -40.40 18.17 -25.48
CA ILE A 224 -40.14 17.02 -24.60
C ILE A 224 -38.94 16.19 -25.11
N GLY A 225 -38.41 15.29 -24.28
CA GLY A 225 -37.33 14.36 -24.64
C GLY A 225 -35.93 14.78 -24.19
N TYR A 226 -35.82 15.63 -23.17
CA TYR A 226 -34.52 15.96 -22.58
C TYR A 226 -33.85 14.73 -21.95
N THR A 227 -32.61 14.46 -22.35
CA THR A 227 -31.72 13.46 -21.76
C THR A 227 -30.51 14.12 -21.10
N GLU A 228 -30.19 13.71 -19.87
CA GLU A 228 -29.14 14.33 -19.03
C GLU A 228 -27.70 13.97 -19.41
N ILE A 229 -27.51 12.97 -20.28
CA ILE A 229 -26.18 12.43 -20.62
C ILE A 229 -25.72 12.79 -22.02
N THR A 230 -26.45 13.68 -22.71
CA THR A 230 -26.15 14.05 -24.09
C THR A 230 -25.04 15.10 -24.12
N ASP A 231 -24.29 15.16 -25.21
CA ASP A 231 -23.26 16.17 -25.37
C ASP A 231 -23.87 17.59 -25.40
N PRO A 232 -23.18 18.59 -24.84
CA PRO A 232 -23.63 19.97 -24.90
C PRO A 232 -23.73 20.47 -26.34
N HIS A 233 -24.77 21.26 -26.63
CA HIS A 233 -24.89 21.92 -27.95
C HIS A 233 -23.85 23.04 -28.06
N PRO A 234 -22.93 23.03 -29.05
CA PRO A 234 -21.80 23.97 -29.12
C PRO A 234 -22.21 25.45 -29.11
N ASN A 235 -23.31 25.78 -29.79
CA ASN A 235 -23.82 27.16 -29.85
C ASN A 235 -24.92 27.46 -28.83
N CYS A 236 -25.07 26.67 -27.76
CA CYS A 236 -26.12 26.92 -26.78
C CYS A 236 -25.88 28.29 -26.10
N PRO A 237 -26.82 29.25 -26.18
CA PRO A 237 -26.65 30.58 -25.61
C PRO A 237 -26.72 30.60 -24.07
N ARG A 238 -27.15 29.48 -23.45
CA ARG A 238 -27.32 29.38 -21.99
C ARG A 238 -26.06 28.87 -21.29
N CYS A 239 -25.39 27.89 -21.87
CA CYS A 239 -24.14 27.35 -21.33
C CYS A 239 -22.92 27.65 -22.21
N ASN A 240 -23.08 28.41 -23.30
CA ASN A 240 -22.03 28.76 -24.26
C ASN A 240 -21.26 27.54 -24.80
N GLY A 241 -21.94 26.42 -25.01
CA GLY A 241 -21.32 25.17 -25.46
C GLY A 241 -20.57 24.36 -24.39
N GLU A 242 -20.38 24.88 -23.19
CA GLU A 242 -19.61 24.21 -22.12
C GLU A 242 -20.38 23.08 -21.42
N GLY A 243 -21.72 23.18 -21.42
CA GLY A 243 -22.59 22.24 -20.71
C GLY A 243 -22.55 22.39 -19.18
N GLN A 244 -22.90 21.31 -18.49
CA GLN A 244 -22.93 21.18 -17.04
C GLN A 244 -21.97 20.06 -16.61
N GLY A 245 -21.32 20.25 -15.46
CA GLY A 245 -20.44 19.23 -14.89
C GLY A 245 -21.23 18.09 -14.25
N HIS A 246 -20.93 16.86 -14.63
CA HIS A 246 -21.55 15.67 -14.09
C HIS A 246 -20.48 14.66 -13.67
N VAL A 247 -20.49 14.27 -12.39
CA VAL A 247 -19.63 13.20 -11.88
C VAL A 247 -20.28 11.87 -12.26
N PHE A 248 -19.57 11.05 -13.02
CA PHE A 248 -20.00 9.72 -13.40
C PHE A 248 -19.06 8.68 -12.80
N ILE A 249 -19.63 7.75 -12.03
CA ILE A 249 -18.91 6.62 -11.45
C ILE A 249 -19.28 5.39 -12.26
N HIS A 250 -18.28 4.67 -12.77
CA HIS A 250 -18.51 3.43 -13.51
C HIS A 250 -18.99 2.32 -12.58
N ASP A 251 -19.74 1.36 -13.13
CA ASP A 251 -20.11 0.16 -12.38
C ASP A 251 -18.86 -0.64 -12.03
N THR A 252 -18.69 -0.93 -10.73
CA THR A 252 -17.51 -1.62 -10.22
C THR A 252 -17.40 -3.07 -10.69
N ARG A 253 -18.52 -3.66 -11.13
CA ARG A 253 -18.55 -5.00 -11.71
C ARG A 253 -17.85 -5.06 -13.07
N ASP A 254 -17.86 -3.94 -13.80
CA ASP A 254 -17.39 -3.86 -15.18
C ASP A 254 -15.98 -3.26 -15.30
N HIS A 255 -15.27 -3.06 -14.17
CA HIS A 255 -13.92 -2.53 -14.18
C HIS A 255 -12.93 -3.43 -14.96
N SER A 256 -12.05 -2.77 -15.72
CA SER A 256 -10.91 -3.42 -16.37
C SER A 256 -9.98 -4.08 -15.33
N ALA A 257 -9.11 -5.00 -15.76
CA ALA A 257 -8.20 -5.69 -14.83
C ALA A 257 -7.28 -4.71 -14.07
N THR A 258 -6.80 -3.67 -14.74
CA THR A 258 -5.97 -2.61 -14.13
C THR A 258 -6.79 -1.70 -13.22
N ALA A 259 -8.01 -1.33 -13.62
CA ALA A 259 -8.91 -0.55 -12.77
C ALA A 259 -9.28 -1.31 -11.49
N ARG A 260 -9.50 -2.63 -11.59
CA ARG A 260 -9.75 -3.49 -10.43
C ARG A 260 -8.57 -3.58 -9.48
N ALA A 261 -7.33 -3.62 -9.99
CA ALA A 261 -6.13 -3.59 -9.17
C ALA A 261 -5.94 -2.24 -8.45
N TYR A 262 -6.39 -1.14 -9.06
CA TYR A 262 -6.31 0.22 -8.50
C TYR A 262 -7.45 0.55 -7.53
N PHE A 263 -8.61 -0.08 -7.70
CA PHE A 263 -9.80 0.11 -6.86
C PHE A 263 -9.68 -0.63 -5.52
N THR A 264 -9.85 0.10 -4.42
CA THR A 264 -9.81 -0.48 -3.06
C THR A 264 -11.22 -0.69 -2.50
N GLY A 265 -12.15 0.23 -2.78
CA GLY A 265 -13.51 0.15 -2.25
C GLY A 265 -14.31 1.43 -2.44
N VAL A 266 -15.51 1.44 -1.86
CA VAL A 266 -16.41 2.60 -1.86
C VAL A 266 -16.80 2.93 -0.43
N LYS A 267 -16.82 4.22 -0.12
CA LYS A 267 -17.27 4.74 1.17
C LYS A 267 -18.45 5.69 0.95
N GLU A 268 -19.59 5.36 1.55
CA GLU A 268 -20.75 6.25 1.58
C GLU A 268 -20.60 7.26 2.71
N THR A 269 -20.78 8.53 2.38
CA THR A 269 -20.72 9.65 3.33
C THR A 269 -21.99 10.47 3.25
N LYS A 270 -22.19 11.38 4.21
CA LYS A 270 -23.30 12.35 4.17
C LYS A 270 -23.26 13.27 2.94
N PHE A 271 -22.11 13.39 2.28
CA PHE A 271 -21.91 14.24 1.11
C PHE A 271 -21.92 13.45 -0.22
N GLY A 272 -22.19 12.14 -0.16
CA GLY A 272 -22.21 11.26 -1.33
C GLY A 272 -21.16 10.16 -1.25
N ILE A 273 -20.89 9.57 -2.41
CA ILE A 273 -20.05 8.40 -2.60
C ILE A 273 -18.59 8.81 -2.81
N GLU A 274 -17.67 8.25 -2.01
CA GLU A 274 -16.22 8.42 -2.15
C GLU A 274 -15.59 7.11 -2.63
N ILE A 275 -14.91 7.14 -3.79
CA ILE A 275 -14.16 5.99 -4.31
C ILE A 275 -12.79 5.96 -3.64
N GLN A 276 -12.46 4.83 -3.05
CA GLN A 276 -11.15 4.58 -2.45
C GLN A 276 -10.26 3.85 -3.45
N THR A 277 -9.03 4.33 -3.58
CA THR A 277 -8.06 3.81 -4.54
C THR A 277 -6.70 3.60 -3.89
N GLU A 278 -5.89 2.75 -4.50
CA GLU A 278 -4.50 2.54 -4.11
C GLU A 278 -3.64 3.78 -4.35
N ASP A 279 -2.56 3.96 -3.58
CA ASP A 279 -1.64 5.08 -3.82
C ASP A 279 -0.64 4.72 -4.95
N LYS A 280 -0.88 5.30 -6.14
CA LYS A 280 0.02 5.14 -7.30
C LYS A 280 1.45 5.56 -7.01
N LYS A 281 1.68 6.59 -6.19
CA LYS A 281 3.03 7.04 -5.84
C LYS A 281 3.71 6.02 -4.94
N ALA A 282 2.99 5.47 -3.97
CA ALA A 282 3.50 4.39 -3.12
C ALA A 282 3.82 3.14 -3.95
N ALA A 283 2.94 2.76 -4.89
CA ALA A 283 3.17 1.63 -5.79
C ALA A 283 4.43 1.82 -6.66
N ARG A 284 4.62 3.02 -7.24
CA ARG A 284 5.85 3.36 -7.99
C ARG A 284 7.09 3.28 -7.10
N ALA A 285 7.03 3.78 -5.87
CA ALA A 285 8.15 3.74 -4.95
C ALA A 285 8.52 2.30 -4.58
N MET A 286 7.54 1.42 -4.35
CA MET A 286 7.77 0.00 -4.07
C MET A 286 8.35 -0.72 -5.29
N LEU A 287 7.86 -0.45 -6.50
CA LEU A 287 8.43 -0.99 -7.74
C LEU A 287 9.90 -0.60 -7.92
N ILE A 288 10.23 0.69 -7.74
CA ILE A 288 11.61 1.17 -7.81
C ILE A 288 12.48 0.41 -6.81
N GLN A 289 12.01 0.24 -5.57
CA GLN A 289 12.77 -0.50 -4.55
C GLN A 289 12.98 -1.98 -4.92
N LEU A 290 11.99 -2.64 -5.51
CA LEU A 290 12.12 -4.03 -5.96
C LEU A 290 13.12 -4.15 -7.11
N ILE A 291 13.00 -3.29 -8.13
CA ILE A 291 13.91 -3.26 -9.28
C ILE A 291 15.35 -3.00 -8.82
N THR A 292 15.57 -1.96 -8.00
CA THR A 292 16.91 -1.65 -7.47
C THR A 292 17.51 -2.82 -6.70
N LYS A 293 16.72 -3.55 -5.89
CA LYS A 293 17.23 -4.71 -5.14
C LYS A 293 17.55 -5.90 -6.04
N LEU A 294 16.80 -6.10 -7.12
CA LEU A 294 17.06 -7.15 -8.10
C LEU A 294 18.33 -6.84 -8.90
N ASP A 295 18.51 -5.59 -9.32
CA ASP A 295 19.72 -5.12 -10.02
C ASP A 295 20.97 -5.28 -9.14
N LEU A 296 20.88 -4.96 -7.85
CA LEU A 296 21.99 -5.12 -6.90
C LEU A 296 22.38 -6.59 -6.64
N ASN A 297 21.50 -7.55 -6.94
CA ASN A 297 21.73 -8.98 -6.73
C ASN A 297 22.18 -9.70 -8.01
N ASN A 298 22.36 -9.00 -9.14
CA ASN A 298 22.84 -9.59 -10.38
C ASN A 298 24.39 -9.61 -10.41
N PRO A 299 25.05 -10.78 -10.26
CA PRO A 299 26.52 -10.87 -10.24
C PRO A 299 27.16 -10.61 -11.62
N ALA A 300 26.37 -10.44 -12.68
CA ALA A 300 26.86 -10.07 -14.01
C ALA A 300 27.09 -8.56 -14.17
N SER A 301 26.71 -7.72 -13.19
CA SER A 301 26.91 -6.27 -13.23
C SER A 301 27.68 -5.79 -12.00
N ASP A 302 28.98 -6.10 -11.94
CA ASP A 302 29.93 -5.49 -11.00
C ASP A 302 30.22 -4.00 -11.30
N VAL A 303 29.36 -3.34 -12.08
CA VAL A 303 29.38 -1.89 -12.26
C VAL A 303 28.09 -1.33 -11.64
N PRO A 304 28.18 -0.49 -10.60
CA PRO A 304 27.00 0.21 -10.08
C PRO A 304 26.44 1.08 -11.20
N ARG A 305 25.36 0.64 -11.86
CA ARG A 305 24.64 1.48 -12.82
C ARG A 305 23.95 2.58 -12.03
N GLY A 306 24.38 3.82 -12.26
CA GLY A 306 23.79 4.99 -11.65
C GLY A 306 22.38 5.24 -12.20
N LEU A 307 21.62 6.11 -11.53
CA LEU A 307 20.34 6.59 -12.03
C LEU A 307 20.48 7.23 -13.44
N ASP A 308 21.65 7.81 -13.72
CA ASP A 308 21.99 8.41 -15.02
C ASP A 308 22.19 7.36 -16.13
N ASP A 309 22.74 6.19 -15.79
CA ASP A 309 22.88 5.07 -16.75
C ASP A 309 21.52 4.48 -17.12
N PHE A 310 20.58 4.44 -16.17
CA PHE A 310 19.20 4.04 -16.42
C PHE A 310 18.50 4.99 -17.41
N TYR A 311 18.67 6.31 -17.25
CA TYR A 311 18.10 7.30 -18.19
C TYR A 311 18.77 7.30 -19.57
N ALA A 312 20.04 6.94 -19.65
CA ALA A 312 20.76 6.81 -20.93
C ALA A 312 20.21 5.65 -21.79
N ASP A 313 19.83 4.52 -21.19
CA ASP A 313 19.28 3.36 -21.90
C ASP A 313 17.88 3.67 -22.50
N ILE A 314 17.03 4.42 -21.78
CA ILE A 314 15.70 4.84 -22.28
C ILE A 314 15.82 5.88 -23.41
N GLY A 315 16.88 6.67 -23.42
CA GLY A 315 17.17 7.63 -24.50
C GLY A 315 17.66 6.97 -25.80
N GLN A 316 18.12 5.71 -25.73
CA GLN A 316 18.60 4.95 -26.89
C GLN A 316 17.53 4.08 -27.54
N SER A 317 16.44 3.74 -26.82
CA SER A 317 15.28 3.11 -27.43
C SER A 317 14.52 4.12 -28.28
N LYS A 318 14.86 4.22 -29.56
CA LYS A 318 13.97 4.85 -30.54
C LYS A 318 12.64 4.09 -30.51
N PRO A 319 11.49 4.77 -30.41
CA PRO A 319 10.22 4.10 -30.67
C PRO A 319 10.23 3.68 -32.13
N GLU A 320 10.30 2.39 -32.41
CA GLU A 320 9.91 1.85 -33.71
C GLU A 320 8.40 2.05 -33.85
N SER A 321 8.02 3.27 -34.23
CA SER A 321 6.69 3.58 -34.74
C SER A 321 6.52 2.81 -36.05
N SER A 322 5.76 1.71 -36.00
CA SER A 322 5.30 0.98 -37.18
C SER A 322 4.15 1.68 -37.93
N ALA A 323 3.84 2.94 -37.61
CA ALA A 323 2.93 3.75 -38.41
C ALA A 323 3.71 4.54 -39.47
N LYS A 324 3.57 4.15 -40.73
CA LYS A 324 3.92 5.02 -41.88
C LYS A 324 3.14 6.33 -41.75
N ALA A 325 3.85 7.42 -41.52
CA ALA A 325 3.31 8.76 -41.71
C ALA A 325 3.04 8.95 -43.20
N VAL A 326 1.76 8.95 -43.59
CA VAL A 326 1.29 9.49 -44.86
C VAL A 326 0.81 10.91 -44.56
N LEU A 327 1.67 11.89 -44.77
CA LEU A 327 1.26 13.26 -45.05
C LEU A 327 2.23 13.78 -46.10
N ASP A 328 1.80 13.65 -47.37
CA ASP A 328 2.41 14.34 -48.50
C ASP A 328 2.13 15.83 -48.35
N ASP A 329 3.22 16.58 -48.23
CA ASP A 329 3.30 18.02 -48.31
C ASP A 329 3.21 18.41 -49.78
N LYS A 330 2.06 18.95 -50.21
CA LYS A 330 1.92 19.67 -51.48
C LYS A 330 0.94 20.83 -51.31
N GLY A 331 1.51 22.03 -51.24
CA GLY A 331 0.78 23.29 -51.29
C GLY A 331 1.74 24.47 -51.22
N GLU A 332 2.68 24.55 -52.18
CA GLU A 332 3.24 25.83 -52.59
C GLU A 332 2.18 26.63 -53.36
N GLU A 333 2.20 27.95 -53.14
CA GLU A 333 1.39 29.06 -53.68
C GLU A 333 0.15 29.51 -52.88
#